data_AF-A0A949VZN5-F1
#
_entry.id   AF-A0A949VZN5-F1
#
_cell.length_a   1.000
_cell.length_b   1.000
_cell.length_c   1.000
_cell.angle_alpha   90.00
_cell.angle_beta   90.00
_cell.angle_gamma   90.00
#
_symmetry.space_group_name_H-M   'P 1'
#
loop_
_entity.id
_entity.type
_entity.pdbx_description
1 polymer ?
#
loop_
_entity_poly.entity_id
_entity_poly.type
_entity_poly.pdbx_seq_one_letter_code
_entity_poly.pdbx_strand_id
1 'polypeptide(L)' 'MELDSFQAVSTTLEGLSCAQTGTDGDKALVVCQGKIVASYNGELQSFDLSARAYTVEKSTGEWLVCGAQ' A
#
# COMPACT_ATOMS: atom_id res chain seq x y z
N MET A 1 -10.14 1.97 23.66
CA MET A 1 -8.83 2.62 23.84
C MET A 1 -7.92 2.39 22.65
N GLU A 2 -7.80 1.18 22.08
CA GLU A 2 -6.99 0.97 20.86
C GLU A 2 -7.62 1.63 19.61
N LEU A 3 -8.95 1.70 19.53
CA LEU A 3 -9.65 2.38 18.43
C LEU A 3 -9.34 3.88 18.38
N ASP A 4 -9.09 4.52 19.53
CA ASP A 4 -8.76 5.95 19.61
C ASP A 4 -7.33 6.22 19.15
N SER A 5 -6.38 5.31 19.42
CA SER A 5 -5.01 5.43 18.95
C SER A 5 -4.90 5.33 17.43
N PHE A 6 -5.77 4.58 16.75
CA PHE A 6 -5.79 4.49 15.29
C PHE A 6 -6.57 5.63 14.63
N GLN A 7 -7.62 6.16 15.27
CA GLN A 7 -8.39 7.31 14.75
C GLN A 7 -7.59 8.61 14.65
N ALA A 8 -6.55 8.76 15.47
CA ALA A 8 -5.69 9.94 15.44
C ALA A 8 -4.62 9.90 14.33
N VAL A 9 -4.56 8.83 13.53
CA VAL A 9 -3.66 8.73 12.38
C VAL A 9 -4.40 9.16 11.11
N SER A 10 -3.88 10.17 10.41
CA SER A 10 -4.30 10.47 9.04
C SER A 10 -3.27 9.92 8.05
N THR A 11 -3.72 9.47 6.87
CA THR A 11 -2.85 8.93 5.83
C THR A 11 -3.11 9.57 4.49
N THR A 12 -2.05 9.85 3.75
CA THR A 12 -2.10 10.22 2.34
C THR A 12 -1.29 9.24 1.51
N LEU A 13 -1.73 9.02 0.28
CA LEU A 13 -1.00 8.25 -0.71
C LEU A 13 -0.47 9.21 -1.76
N GLU A 14 0.86 9.27 -1.89
CA GLU A 14 1.54 10.23 -2.76
C GLU A 14 2.29 9.50 -3.87
N GLY A 15 2.03 9.89 -5.12
CA GLY A 15 2.80 9.43 -6.28
C GLY A 15 2.63 7.95 -6.62
N LEU A 16 1.46 7.36 -6.33
CA LEU A 16 1.20 5.94 -6.65
C LEU A 16 1.31 5.71 -8.17
N SER A 17 2.23 4.82 -8.54
CA SER A 17 2.33 4.24 -9.88
C SER A 17 2.75 2.80 -9.71
N CYS A 18 2.07 1.86 -10.37
CA CYS A 18 2.39 0.43 -10.22
C CYS A 18 2.62 -0.19 -11.59
N ALA A 19 3.64 -1.03 -11.68
CA ALA A 19 3.92 -1.85 -12.85
C ALA A 19 3.92 -3.32 -12.44
N GLN A 20 3.25 -4.15 -13.24
CA GLN A 20 3.35 -5.59 -13.09
C GLN A 20 4.76 -6.04 -13.45
N THR A 21 5.39 -6.77 -12.54
CA THR A 21 6.74 -7.32 -12.69
C THR A 21 6.74 -8.83 -12.82
N GLY A 22 5.63 -9.50 -12.48
CA GLY A 22 5.48 -10.94 -12.64
C GLY A 22 4.10 -11.45 -12.26
N THR A 23 4.04 -12.75 -11.96
CA THR A 23 2.85 -13.46 -11.50
C THR A 23 3.24 -14.48 -10.44
N ASP A 24 2.34 -14.74 -9.50
CA ASP A 24 2.41 -15.81 -8.51
C ASP A 24 1.12 -16.63 -8.59
N GLY A 25 1.18 -17.76 -9.30
CA GLY A 25 -0.01 -18.48 -9.75
C GLY A 25 -0.91 -17.59 -10.60
N ASP A 26 -2.18 -17.46 -10.19
CA ASP A 26 -3.19 -16.63 -10.87
C ASP A 26 -3.16 -15.16 -10.45
N LYS A 27 -2.29 -14.78 -9.50
CA LYS A 27 -2.18 -13.41 -8.99
C LYS A 27 -1.06 -12.65 -9.70
N ALA A 28 -1.24 -11.34 -9.86
CA ALA A 28 -0.20 -10.48 -10.40
C ALA A 28 0.76 -10.05 -9.30
N LEU A 29 2.05 -9.99 -9.61
CA LEU A 29 3.06 -9.35 -8.78
C LEU A 29 3.35 -7.97 -9.36
N VAL A 30 3.20 -6.93 -8.54
CA VAL A 30 3.44 -5.54 -8.95
C VAL A 30 4.47 -4.89 -8.04
N VAL A 31 5.31 -4.02 -8.61
CA VAL A 31 6.14 -3.10 -7.83
C VAL A 31 5.54 -1.71 -8.00
N CYS A 32 5.25 -1.06 -6.89
CA CYS A 32 4.66 0.28 -6.86
C CYS A 32 5.71 1.32 -6.47
N GLN A 33 5.57 2.52 -7.00
CA GLN A 33 6.32 3.71 -6.63
C GLN A 33 5.41 4.61 -5.79
N GLY A 34 6.03 5.61 -5.15
CA GLY A 34 5.34 6.51 -4.24
C GLY A 34 5.46 6.07 -2.79
N LYS A 35 4.70 6.72 -1.93
CA LYS A 35 4.77 6.52 -0.48
C LYS A 35 3.42 6.72 0.19
N ILE A 36 3.23 6.04 1.31
CA ILE A 36 2.19 6.40 2.28
C ILE A 36 2.82 7.36 3.28
N VAL A 37 2.20 8.51 3.49
CA VAL A 37 2.56 9.43 4.57
C VAL A 37 1.50 9.33 5.66
N ALA A 38 1.89 8.83 6.82
CA ALA A 38 1.04 8.79 8.01
C ALA A 38 1.41 9.95 8.93
N SER A 39 0.41 10.64 9.47
CA SER A 39 0.57 11.70 10.45
C SER A 39 -0.09 11.31 11.75
N TYR A 40 0.65 11.35 12.85
CA TYR A 40 0.12 11.17 14.20
C TYR A 40 0.61 12.31 15.10
N ASN A 41 -0.32 13.11 15.63
CA ASN A 41 0.00 14.26 16.49
C ASN A 41 1.03 15.24 15.87
N GLY A 42 0.99 15.42 14.55
CA GLY A 42 1.91 16.28 13.80
C GLY A 42 3.24 15.63 13.41
N GLU A 43 3.53 14.41 13.88
CA GLU A 43 4.70 13.66 13.46
C GLU A 43 4.40 12.88 12.18
N LEU A 44 5.27 13.03 11.17
CA LEU A 44 5.14 12.38 9.87
C LEU A 44 6.02 11.13 9.78
N GLN A 45 5.41 10.03 9.37
CA GLN A 45 6.09 8.77 9.05
C GLN A 45 5.82 8.43 7.58
N SER A 46 6.88 8.15 6.83
CA SER A 46 6.79 7.82 5.40
C SER A 46 7.13 6.37 5.15
N PHE A 47 6.30 5.68 4.39
CA PHE A 47 6.48 4.29 4.00
C PHE A 47 6.64 4.21 2.48
N ASP A 48 7.85 3.91 2.02
CA ASP A 48 8.17 3.74 0.61
C ASP A 48 7.50 2.46 0.06
N LEU A 49 6.77 2.59 -1.05
CA LEU A 49 6.09 1.46 -1.69
C LEU A 49 7.01 0.68 -2.63
N SER A 50 8.15 1.26 -3.04
CA SER A 50 9.10 0.61 -3.96
C SER A 50 9.96 -0.45 -3.28
N ALA A 51 9.94 -0.51 -1.95
CA ALA A 51 10.75 -1.41 -1.16
C ALA A 51 10.32 -2.90 -1.25
N ARG A 52 9.16 -3.19 -1.85
CA ARG A 52 8.56 -4.53 -1.89
C ARG A 52 7.71 -4.77 -3.12
N ALA A 53 7.52 -6.04 -3.45
CA ALA A 53 6.53 -6.47 -4.43
C ALA A 53 5.20 -6.76 -3.72
N TYR A 54 4.09 -6.40 -4.37
CA TYR A 54 2.74 -6.65 -3.90
C TYR A 54 2.09 -7.73 -4.74
N THR A 55 1.40 -8.65 -4.06
CA THR A 55 0.55 -9.63 -4.72
C THR A 55 -0.84 -9.02 -4.84
N VAL A 56 -1.35 -8.89 -6.07
CA VAL A 56 -2.65 -8.28 -6.35
C VAL A 56 -3.56 -9.20 -7.15
N GLU A 57 -4.85 -9.09 -6.90
CA GLU A 57 -5.91 -9.83 -7.58
C GLU A 57 -6.98 -8.85 -8.07
N LYS A 58 -7.49 -9.06 -9.29
CA LYS A 58 -8.61 -8.28 -9.81
C LYS A 58 -9.92 -8.92 -9.34
N SER A 59 -10.64 -8.23 -8.45
CA SER A 59 -11.91 -8.69 -7.91
C SER A 59 -12.98 -7.62 -8.08
N THR A 60 -14.11 -7.99 -8.67
CA THR A 60 -15.26 -7.07 -8.89
C THR A 60 -14.89 -5.77 -9.63
N GLY A 61 -13.92 -5.83 -10.55
CA GLY A 61 -13.46 -4.68 -11.34
C GLY A 61 -12.36 -3.85 -10.69
N GLU A 62 -12.12 -4.04 -9.40
CA GLU A 62 -11.09 -3.38 -8.60
C GLU A 62 -9.84 -4.27 -8.47
N TRP A 63 -8.68 -3.67 -8.23
CA TRP A 63 -7.48 -4.41 -7.85
C TRP A 63 -7.31 -4.40 -6.33
N LEU A 64 -7.24 -5.58 -5.74
CA LEU A 64 -7.05 -5.76 -4.30
C LEU A 64 -5.60 -6.14 -4.01
N VAL A 65 -5.02 -5.54 -2.97
CA VAL A 65 -3.72 -5.97 -2.43
C VAL A 65 -3.96 -7.15 -1.50
N CYS A 66 -3.41 -8.30 -1.85
CA CYS A 66 -3.59 -9.57 -1.13
C CYS A 66 -2.35 -10.00 -0.35
N GLY A 67 -1.24 -9.27 -0.45
CA GLY A 67 0.00 -9.55 0.25
C GLY A 67 1.14 -8.64 -0.20
N ALA A 68 2.24 -8.65 0.54
CA ALA A 68 3.49 -8.00 0.15
C ALA A 68 4.68 -8.83 0.65
N GLN A 69 5.77 -8.82 -0.11
CA GLN A 69 6.99 -9.62 0.13
C GLN A 69 8.24 -8.74 0.21
#